data_AF-A0A8W8P7D0-F1
#
_entry.id   AF-A0A8W8P7D0-F1
#
_cell.length_a   1.000
_cell.length_b   1.000
_cell.length_c   1.000
_cell.angle_alpha   90.00
_cell.angle_beta   90.00
_cell.angle_gamma   90.00
#
_symmetry.space_group_name_H-M   'P 1'
#
loop_
_entity.id
_entity.type
_entity.pdbx_description
1 polymer ?
#
loop_
_entity_poly.entity_id
_entity_poly.type
_entity_poly.pdbx_seq_one_letter_code
_entity_poly.pdbx_strand_id
1 'polypeptide(L)'
;FDMIQPQTGLSESDVKKIVKQVASALDFMHSESLVHRDVKPENILVFEQGFHRVKLMDFGMTRKEGTLIRKVNGSIPYTPPEICEALRNENITVTTGGDVWAFAVLLFCMMTGNFPWENAETSDVYYTEFVNWQRRKTTKTPSQWKKFTPRMMRIFRKMLEPKVERRCDIKEIYKYLNDTWTRPTKESDAEEESCSTDSDHMDQLTSILQNHGIETHIDKRLRERRISEWLLAL
;
A
#
# COMPACT_ATOMS: atom_id res chain seq x y z
N PHE A 1 9.94 1.69 -8.10
CA PHE A 1 8.89 0.91 -8.78
C PHE A 1 9.44 -0.14 -9.74
N ASP A 2 10.61 0.11 -10.33
CA ASP A 2 11.17 -0.67 -11.45
C ASP A 2 11.32 -2.18 -11.19
N MET A 3 11.45 -2.61 -9.94
CA MET A 3 11.56 -4.03 -9.58
C MET A 3 10.22 -4.70 -9.23
N ILE A 4 9.18 -3.93 -8.86
CA ILE A 4 7.87 -4.48 -8.52
C ILE A 4 7.06 -4.60 -9.80
N GLN A 5 6.88 -5.82 -10.29
CA GLN A 5 6.12 -6.06 -11.52
C GLN A 5 4.64 -5.72 -11.30
N PRO A 6 4.02 -4.85 -12.12
CA PRO A 6 2.61 -4.53 -12.01
C PRO A 6 1.75 -5.80 -12.08
N GLN A 7 0.67 -5.87 -11.28
CA GLN A 7 -0.26 -7.01 -11.20
C GLN A 7 0.32 -8.34 -10.68
N THR A 8 1.65 -8.49 -10.60
CA THR A 8 2.30 -9.73 -10.14
C THR A 8 2.96 -9.56 -8.78
N GLY A 9 3.70 -8.46 -8.60
CA GLY A 9 4.55 -8.21 -7.44
C GLY A 9 5.89 -8.96 -7.52
N LEU A 10 6.50 -9.16 -6.36
CA LEU A 10 7.73 -9.91 -6.13
C LEU A 10 7.41 -11.30 -5.57
N SER A 11 8.39 -12.20 -5.62
CA SER A 11 8.27 -13.52 -4.99
C SER A 11 8.12 -13.39 -3.47
N GLU A 12 7.32 -14.26 -2.83
CA GLU A 12 7.14 -14.23 -1.37
C GLU A 12 8.48 -14.31 -0.62
N SER A 13 9.43 -15.10 -1.14
CA SER A 13 10.79 -15.23 -0.59
C SER A 13 11.54 -13.90 -0.58
N ASP A 14 11.48 -13.15 -1.69
CA ASP A 14 12.15 -11.86 -1.80
C ASP A 14 11.47 -10.79 -0.94
N VAL A 15 10.14 -10.76 -0.92
CA VAL A 15 9.40 -9.83 -0.05
C VAL A 15 9.73 -10.09 1.42
N LYS A 16 9.86 -11.35 1.86
CA LYS A 16 10.28 -11.69 3.23
C LYS A 16 11.66 -11.13 3.58
N LYS A 17 12.63 -11.17 2.66
CA LYS A 17 13.97 -10.60 2.87
C LYS A 17 13.90 -9.08 3.04
N ILE A 18 13.10 -8.40 2.23
CA ILE A 18 12.90 -6.94 2.30
C ILE A 18 12.20 -6.58 3.61
N VAL A 19 11.05 -7.20 3.88
CA VAL A 19 10.22 -6.99 5.08
C VAL A 19 11.04 -7.14 6.34
N LYS A 20 11.88 -8.18 6.45
CA LYS A 20 12.72 -8.39 7.64
C LYS A 20 13.67 -7.21 7.91
N GLN A 21 14.31 -6.68 6.86
CA GLN A 21 15.28 -5.59 6.98
C GLN A 21 14.60 -4.25 7.24
N VAL A 22 13.51 -3.94 6.52
CA VAL A 22 12.76 -2.69 6.69
C VAL A 22 12.05 -2.65 8.03
N ALA A 23 11.42 -3.75 8.46
CA ALA A 23 10.83 -3.84 9.79
C ALA A 23 11.87 -3.66 10.88
N SER A 24 13.08 -4.22 10.73
CA SER A 24 14.18 -4.02 11.68
C SER A 24 14.64 -2.57 11.76
N ALA A 25 14.69 -1.85 10.65
CA ALA A 25 15.04 -0.42 10.65
C ALA A 25 13.97 0.42 11.36
N LEU A 26 12.69 0.17 11.07
CA LEU A 26 11.58 0.88 11.70
C LEU A 26 11.46 0.55 13.19
N ASP A 27 11.63 -0.71 13.59
CA ASP A 27 11.63 -1.15 14.99
C ASP A 27 12.72 -0.43 15.80
N PHE A 28 13.92 -0.32 15.24
CA PHE A 28 15.00 0.46 15.84
C PHE A 28 14.63 1.96 15.97
N MET A 29 14.14 2.58 14.89
CA MET A 29 13.72 3.99 14.95
C MET A 29 12.62 4.23 16.00
N HIS A 30 11.62 3.36 16.04
CA HIS A 30 10.49 3.45 16.97
C HIS A 30 10.96 3.29 18.41
N SER A 31 11.95 2.43 18.67
CA SER A 31 12.57 2.29 19.99
C SER A 31 13.28 3.56 20.48
N GLU A 32 13.76 4.39 19.55
CA GLU A 32 14.37 5.69 19.81
C GLU A 32 13.35 6.85 19.76
N SER A 33 12.04 6.55 19.75
CA SER A 33 10.96 7.53 19.59
C SER A 33 11.08 8.38 18.31
N LEU A 34 11.62 7.81 17.23
CA LEU A 34 11.71 8.43 15.91
C LEU A 34 10.71 7.79 14.95
N VAL A 35 10.01 8.61 14.18
CA VAL A 35 9.04 8.17 13.16
C VAL A 35 9.51 8.65 11.80
N HIS A 36 9.63 7.74 10.84
CA HIS A 36 10.18 8.01 9.51
C HIS A 36 9.26 8.91 8.67
N ARG A 37 7.96 8.60 8.67
CA ARG A 37 6.85 9.33 8.02
C ARG A 37 6.84 9.33 6.49
N ASP A 38 7.67 8.51 5.86
CA ASP A 38 7.74 8.43 4.39
C ASP A 38 8.16 7.02 3.93
N VAL A 39 7.54 5.99 4.51
CA VAL A 39 7.81 4.59 4.17
C VAL A 39 7.10 4.26 2.86
N LYS A 40 7.86 4.10 1.78
CA LYS A 40 7.38 3.81 0.43
C LYS A 40 8.50 3.20 -0.43
N PRO A 41 8.20 2.55 -1.57
CA PRO A 41 9.20 1.85 -2.38
C PRO A 41 10.36 2.73 -2.82
N GLU A 42 10.12 4.02 -3.09
CA GLU A 42 11.14 4.99 -3.51
C GLU A 42 12.22 5.19 -2.46
N ASN A 43 11.89 4.95 -1.18
CA ASN A 43 12.79 5.09 -0.05
C ASN A 43 13.42 3.75 0.41
N ILE A 44 13.33 2.70 -0.41
CA ILE A 44 13.92 1.39 -0.14
C ILE A 44 15.05 1.11 -1.15
N LEU A 45 16.30 1.18 -0.69
CA LEU A 45 17.49 0.94 -1.50
C LEU A 45 17.93 -0.52 -1.47
N VAL A 46 18.12 -1.11 -2.65
CA VAL A 46 18.66 -2.46 -2.82
C VAL A 46 20.14 -2.36 -3.18
N PHE A 47 21.02 -2.88 -2.32
CA PHE A 47 22.47 -2.84 -2.52
C PHE A 47 23.03 -4.11 -3.17
N GLU A 48 22.32 -5.23 -3.01
CA GLU A 48 22.77 -6.55 -3.48
C GLU A 48 21.62 -7.26 -4.18
N GLN A 49 21.93 -7.96 -5.27
CA GLN A 49 20.96 -8.79 -6.00
C GLN A 49 20.27 -9.80 -5.05
N GLY A 50 19.04 -10.17 -5.38
CA GLY A 50 18.27 -11.11 -4.55
C GLY A 50 17.89 -10.54 -3.17
N PHE A 51 17.97 -9.22 -2.99
CA PHE A 51 17.55 -8.49 -1.79
C PHE A 51 18.27 -8.90 -0.51
N HIS A 52 19.50 -9.41 -0.62
CA HIS A 52 20.33 -9.78 0.53
C HIS A 52 20.68 -8.58 1.41
N ARG A 53 20.76 -7.39 0.82
CA ARG A 53 21.03 -6.15 1.51
C ARG A 53 20.14 -5.03 1.01
N VAL A 54 19.24 -4.58 1.88
CA VAL A 54 18.28 -3.51 1.64
C VAL A 54 18.36 -2.49 2.78
N LYS A 55 18.22 -1.19 2.46
CA LYS A 55 18.21 -0.12 3.46
C LYS A 55 17.06 0.85 3.22
N LEU A 56 16.46 1.29 4.33
CA LEU A 56 15.57 2.45 4.35
C LEU A 56 16.40 3.73 4.18
N MET A 57 15.93 4.67 3.36
CA MET A 57 16.58 5.95 3.09
C MET A 57 15.61 7.12 3.20
N ASP A 58 16.14 8.33 3.07
CA ASP A 58 15.42 9.61 3.11
C ASP A 58 14.69 9.90 4.44
N PHE A 59 15.47 10.43 5.38
CA PHE A 59 14.99 10.81 6.71
C PHE A 59 14.52 12.28 6.77
N GLY A 60 14.34 12.97 5.64
CA GLY A 60 13.96 14.40 5.64
C GLY A 60 12.63 14.70 6.36
N MET A 61 11.72 13.73 6.33
CA MET A 61 10.41 13.80 7.00
C MET A 61 10.42 13.29 8.44
N THR A 62 11.53 12.70 8.91
CA THR A 62 11.62 12.05 10.21
C THR A 62 11.39 13.05 11.34
N ARG A 63 10.58 12.68 12.34
CA ARG A 63 10.30 13.50 13.52
C ARG A 63 10.28 12.63 14.77
N LYS A 64 10.46 13.26 15.92
CA LYS A 64 10.23 12.60 17.21
C LYS A 64 8.74 12.29 17.38
N GLU A 65 8.40 11.12 17.90
CA GLU A 65 7.04 10.79 18.30
C GLU A 65 6.46 11.87 19.23
N GLY A 66 5.18 12.19 19.06
CA GLY A 66 4.50 13.26 19.79
C GLY A 66 4.70 14.67 19.21
N THR A 67 5.58 14.84 18.21
CA THR A 67 5.75 16.14 17.52
C THR A 67 4.44 16.52 16.82
N LEU A 68 3.99 17.76 16.99
CA LEU A 68 2.90 18.32 16.22
C LEU A 68 3.41 18.79 14.85
N ILE A 69 2.75 18.33 13.79
CA ILE A 69 3.04 18.70 12.41
C ILE A 69 1.79 19.27 11.76
N ARG A 70 1.96 20.16 10.79
CA ARG A 70 0.84 20.56 9.92
C ARG A 70 0.61 19.49 8.87
N LYS A 71 -0.66 19.19 8.58
CA LYS A 71 -1.03 18.38 7.43
C LYS A 71 -0.47 18.98 6.14
N VAL A 72 0.19 18.16 5.33
CA VAL A 72 0.57 18.51 3.95
C VAL A 72 -0.61 18.13 3.03
N ASN A 73 -0.87 18.96 2.02
CA ASN A 73 -1.95 18.67 1.07
C ASN A 73 -1.59 17.46 0.19
N GLY A 74 -2.60 16.64 -0.12
CA GLY A 74 -2.46 15.44 -0.92
C GLY A 74 -2.41 14.18 -0.06
N SER A 75 -3.31 13.25 -0.36
CA SER A 75 -3.25 11.88 0.14
C SER A 75 -2.67 11.01 -0.97
N ILE A 76 -1.79 10.08 -0.58
CA ILE A 76 -1.29 8.99 -1.44
C ILE A 76 -1.66 7.66 -0.78
N PRO A 77 -1.59 6.50 -1.48
CA PRO A 77 -2.03 5.22 -0.93
C PRO A 77 -1.41 4.82 0.42
N TYR A 78 -0.16 5.25 0.67
CA TYR A 78 0.57 5.02 1.93
C TYR A 78 0.13 5.91 3.09
N THR A 79 -0.70 6.92 2.83
CA THR A 79 -1.16 7.89 3.83
C THR A 79 -2.18 7.20 4.76
N PRO A 80 -1.97 7.24 6.08
CA PRO A 80 -2.88 6.62 7.03
C PRO A 80 -4.16 7.46 7.21
N PRO A 81 -5.29 6.83 7.59
CA PRO A 81 -6.60 7.48 7.60
C PRO A 81 -6.66 8.69 8.53
N GLU A 82 -5.97 8.68 9.67
CA GLU A 82 -5.90 9.83 10.57
C GLU A 82 -5.27 11.08 9.94
N ILE A 83 -4.43 10.91 8.91
CA ILE A 83 -3.88 12.02 8.13
C ILE A 83 -4.83 12.40 6.99
N CYS A 84 -5.43 11.42 6.31
CA CYS A 84 -6.41 11.67 5.26
C CYS A 84 -7.62 12.48 5.78
N GLU A 85 -8.16 12.10 6.94
CA GLU A 85 -9.36 12.67 7.55
C GLU A 85 -9.12 14.03 8.24
N ALA A 86 -7.88 14.36 8.61
CA ALA A 86 -7.55 15.62 9.27
C ALA A 86 -7.90 16.84 8.41
N LEU A 87 -8.39 17.91 9.04
CA LEU A 87 -8.74 19.16 8.36
C LEU A 87 -7.49 19.87 7.81
N ARG A 88 -7.69 20.70 6.78
CA ARG A 88 -6.62 21.58 6.30
C ARG A 88 -6.16 22.48 7.45
N ASN A 89 -4.84 22.57 7.64
CA ASN A 89 -4.19 23.30 8.73
C ASN A 89 -4.38 22.73 10.14
N GLU A 90 -4.95 21.53 10.27
CA GLU A 90 -4.96 20.82 11.55
C GLU A 90 -3.55 20.34 11.92
N ASN A 91 -3.23 20.45 13.21
CA ASN A 91 -2.01 19.88 13.76
C ASN A 91 -2.25 18.40 14.03
N ILE A 92 -1.43 17.55 13.43
CA ILE A 92 -1.46 16.11 13.61
C ILE A 92 -0.31 15.73 14.54
N THR A 93 -0.59 14.87 15.52
CA THR A 93 0.45 14.28 16.36
C THR A 93 1.15 13.15 15.61
N VAL A 94 2.47 13.24 15.47
CA VAL A 94 3.28 12.17 14.89
C VAL A 94 3.25 10.95 15.80
N THR A 95 2.93 9.79 15.23
CA THR A 95 2.92 8.50 15.93
C THR A 95 3.66 7.44 15.11
N THR A 96 4.29 6.49 15.79
CA THR A 96 4.91 5.31 15.17
C THR A 96 3.91 4.49 14.33
N GLY A 97 2.63 4.52 14.69
CA GLY A 97 1.53 3.89 13.95
C GLY A 97 1.43 4.34 12.49
N GLY A 98 1.82 5.57 12.16
CA GLY A 98 1.84 6.05 10.76
C GLY A 98 2.80 5.25 9.88
N ASP A 99 3.99 4.92 10.39
CA ASP A 99 4.96 4.07 9.68
C ASP A 99 4.45 2.63 9.55
N VAL A 100 3.79 2.10 10.58
CA VAL A 100 3.20 0.75 10.54
C VAL A 100 2.16 0.62 9.43
N TRP A 101 1.32 1.65 9.26
CA TRP A 101 0.35 1.71 8.18
C TRP A 101 1.02 1.69 6.81
N ALA A 102 1.94 2.64 6.60
CA ALA A 102 2.66 2.79 5.33
C ALA A 102 3.45 1.53 4.98
N PHE A 103 4.08 0.89 5.98
CA PHE A 103 4.74 -0.40 5.83
C PHE A 103 3.79 -1.52 5.38
N ALA A 104 2.58 -1.58 5.91
CA ALA A 104 1.60 -2.58 5.51
C ALA A 104 1.09 -2.36 4.07
N VAL A 105 0.92 -1.10 3.65
CA VAL A 105 0.61 -0.76 2.25
C VAL A 105 1.78 -1.14 1.33
N LEU A 106 3.03 -0.88 1.74
CA LEU A 106 4.24 -1.30 1.03
C LEU A 106 4.30 -2.83 0.90
N LEU A 107 4.03 -3.56 1.97
CA LEU A 107 3.99 -5.03 1.97
C LEU A 107 2.93 -5.58 1.01
N PHE A 108 1.72 -5.01 1.02
CA PHE A 108 0.69 -5.35 0.04
C PHE A 108 1.21 -5.12 -1.39
N CYS A 109 1.73 -3.93 -1.66
CA CYS A 109 2.23 -3.53 -2.97
C CYS A 109 3.35 -4.44 -3.49
N MET A 110 4.31 -4.81 -2.64
CA MET A 110 5.37 -5.73 -3.01
C MET A 110 4.85 -7.13 -3.37
N MET A 111 3.75 -7.59 -2.75
CA MET A 111 3.20 -8.94 -2.98
C MET A 111 2.23 -9.02 -4.17
N THR A 112 1.64 -7.89 -4.58
CA THR A 112 0.59 -7.85 -5.60
C THR A 112 0.95 -7.03 -6.82
N GLY A 113 1.92 -6.12 -6.73
CA GLY A 113 2.18 -5.12 -7.76
C GLY A 113 1.06 -4.07 -7.90
N ASN A 114 0.14 -4.00 -6.94
CA ASN A 114 -1.00 -3.09 -6.92
C ASN A 114 -1.10 -2.34 -5.59
N PHE A 115 -1.87 -1.26 -5.56
CA PHE A 115 -2.26 -0.62 -4.31
C PHE A 115 -3.55 -1.21 -3.76
N PRO A 116 -3.70 -1.33 -2.43
CA PRO A 116 -4.93 -1.85 -1.84
C PRO A 116 -6.12 -0.89 -2.01
N TRP A 117 -5.85 0.39 -2.28
CA TRP A 117 -6.78 1.51 -2.51
C TRP A 117 -6.00 2.70 -3.07
N GLU A 118 -6.69 3.71 -3.60
CA GLU A 118 -6.05 4.98 -4.00
C GLU A 118 -5.82 5.86 -2.76
N ASN A 119 -6.79 5.93 -1.84
CA ASN A 119 -6.66 6.67 -0.59
C ASN A 119 -7.39 5.93 0.56
N ALA A 120 -6.88 6.09 1.79
CA ALA A 120 -7.52 5.54 2.99
C ALA A 120 -8.68 6.42 3.48
N GLU A 121 -9.67 6.66 2.61
CA GLU A 121 -10.85 7.50 2.86
C GLU A 121 -12.13 6.75 2.55
N THR A 122 -13.24 7.06 3.24
CA THR A 122 -14.53 6.36 3.05
C THR A 122 -15.16 6.53 1.67
N SER A 123 -14.65 7.47 0.86
CA SER A 123 -15.01 7.63 -0.55
C SER A 123 -14.38 6.55 -1.45
N ASP A 124 -13.27 5.93 -1.02
CA ASP A 124 -12.62 4.84 -1.74
C ASP A 124 -13.33 3.52 -1.47
N VAL A 125 -13.73 2.85 -2.56
CA VAL A 125 -14.51 1.61 -2.53
C VAL A 125 -13.70 0.45 -1.93
N TYR A 126 -12.42 0.32 -2.28
CA TYR A 126 -11.58 -0.78 -1.81
C TYR A 126 -11.18 -0.60 -0.34
N TYR A 127 -10.91 0.64 0.07
CA TYR A 127 -10.70 0.96 1.48
C TYR A 127 -11.95 0.63 2.31
N THR A 128 -13.12 1.05 1.85
CA THR A 128 -14.40 0.77 2.52
C THR A 128 -14.69 -0.72 2.61
N GLU A 129 -14.40 -1.49 1.54
CA GLU A 129 -14.50 -2.94 1.53
C GLU A 129 -13.61 -3.57 2.62
N PHE A 130 -12.35 -3.15 2.69
CA PHE A 130 -11.40 -3.64 3.71
C PHE A 130 -11.86 -3.31 5.13
N VAL A 131 -12.26 -2.08 5.40
CA VAL A 131 -12.72 -1.64 6.74
C VAL A 131 -13.98 -2.40 7.16
N ASN A 132 -14.92 -2.64 6.24
CA ASN A 132 -16.13 -3.42 6.53
C ASN A 132 -15.78 -4.87 6.90
N TRP A 133 -14.85 -5.50 6.20
CA TRP A 133 -14.34 -6.83 6.54
C TRP A 133 -13.61 -6.83 7.90
N GLN A 134 -12.73 -5.87 8.14
CA GLN A 134 -11.98 -5.74 9.39
C GLN A 134 -12.90 -5.61 10.60
N ARG A 135 -13.98 -4.81 10.46
CA ARG A 135 -15.02 -4.60 11.48
C ARG A 135 -16.05 -5.73 11.56
N ARG A 136 -15.85 -6.84 10.81
CA ARG A 136 -16.75 -7.99 10.74
C ARG A 136 -18.18 -7.66 10.30
N LYS A 137 -18.37 -6.59 9.51
CA LYS A 137 -19.65 -6.29 8.87
C LYS A 137 -19.94 -7.22 7.68
N THR A 138 -18.91 -7.90 7.18
CA THR A 138 -19.00 -8.92 6.15
C THR A 138 -18.03 -10.06 6.44
N THR A 139 -18.39 -11.27 6.01
CA THR A 139 -17.50 -12.44 6.01
C THR A 139 -16.74 -12.60 4.70
N LYS A 140 -17.14 -11.86 3.65
CA LYS A 140 -16.46 -11.87 2.35
C LYS A 140 -15.08 -11.26 2.49
N THR A 141 -14.06 -11.95 1.97
CA THR A 141 -12.70 -11.40 1.91
C THR A 141 -12.69 -10.26 0.88
N PRO A 142 -12.05 -9.12 1.19
CA PRO A 142 -12.00 -8.00 0.26
C PRO A 142 -11.38 -8.41 -1.09
N SER A 143 -11.91 -7.88 -2.18
CA SER A 143 -11.58 -8.23 -3.57
C SER A 143 -10.07 -8.29 -3.83
N GLN A 144 -9.36 -7.21 -3.48
CA GLN A 144 -7.92 -7.03 -3.62
C GLN A 144 -7.07 -7.96 -2.73
N TRP A 145 -7.68 -8.65 -1.77
CA TRP A 145 -6.98 -9.37 -0.70
C TRP A 145 -7.11 -10.90 -0.78
N LYS A 146 -7.77 -11.41 -1.83
CA LYS A 146 -8.02 -12.86 -2.02
C LYS A 146 -6.74 -13.70 -2.10
N LYS A 147 -5.64 -13.14 -2.60
CA LYS A 147 -4.33 -13.81 -2.74
C LYS A 147 -3.73 -14.25 -1.40
N PHE A 148 -4.09 -13.59 -0.29
CA PHE A 148 -3.45 -13.82 1.00
C PHE A 148 -4.09 -14.96 1.82
N THR A 149 -3.25 -15.64 2.60
CA THR A 149 -3.72 -16.63 3.57
C THR A 149 -4.52 -15.97 4.70
N PRO A 150 -5.45 -16.70 5.37
CA PRO A 150 -6.14 -16.17 6.54
C PRO A 150 -5.18 -15.70 7.64
N ARG A 151 -4.01 -16.35 7.76
CA ARG A 151 -2.95 -15.98 8.71
C ARG A 151 -2.35 -14.63 8.36
N MET A 152 -1.99 -14.41 7.10
CA MET A 152 -1.47 -13.12 6.62
C MET A 152 -2.51 -12.00 6.76
N MET A 153 -3.77 -12.29 6.45
CA MET A 153 -4.87 -11.35 6.66
C MET A 153 -5.00 -10.90 8.14
N ARG A 154 -4.59 -11.73 9.13
CA ARG A 154 -4.61 -11.31 10.55
C ARG A 154 -3.61 -10.22 10.86
N ILE A 155 -2.41 -10.23 10.27
CA ILE A 155 -1.43 -9.18 10.52
C ILE A 155 -1.81 -7.90 9.77
N PHE A 156 -2.26 -8.00 8.51
CA PHE A 156 -2.78 -6.84 7.79
C PHE A 156 -3.91 -6.14 8.54
N ARG A 157 -4.85 -6.91 9.13
CA ARG A 157 -5.92 -6.34 9.97
C ARG A 157 -5.40 -5.53 11.15
N LYS A 158 -4.27 -5.93 11.74
CA LYS A 158 -3.67 -5.28 12.92
C LYS A 158 -2.85 -4.04 12.54
N MET A 159 -2.10 -4.12 11.44
CA MET A 159 -1.25 -3.02 10.96
C MET A 159 -2.07 -1.92 10.26
N LEU A 160 -3.14 -2.30 9.58
CA LEU A 160 -4.07 -1.39 8.90
C LEU A 160 -5.31 -1.13 9.77
N GLU A 161 -5.14 -1.02 11.09
CA GLU A 161 -6.19 -0.57 12.00
C GLU A 161 -6.35 0.96 11.89
N PRO A 162 -7.54 1.47 11.51
CA PRO A 162 -7.76 2.90 11.34
C PRO A 162 -7.54 3.70 12.61
N LYS A 163 -7.85 3.12 13.78
CA LYS A 163 -7.61 3.76 15.07
C LYS A 163 -6.14 3.58 15.48
N VAL A 164 -5.38 4.68 15.48
CA VAL A 164 -3.95 4.67 15.81
C VAL A 164 -3.66 3.97 17.13
N GLU A 165 -4.46 4.22 18.17
CA GLU A 165 -4.31 3.63 19.50
C GLU A 165 -4.56 2.12 19.58
N ARG A 166 -5.15 1.53 18.53
CA ARG A 166 -5.38 0.08 18.40
C ARG A 166 -4.45 -0.57 17.38
N ARG A 167 -3.71 0.22 16.62
CA ARG A 167 -2.77 -0.25 15.61
C ARG A 167 -1.60 -0.96 16.28
N CYS A 168 -1.22 -2.13 15.75
CA CYS A 168 -0.13 -2.88 16.36
C CYS A 168 1.23 -2.20 16.13
N ASP A 169 2.20 -2.61 16.93
CA ASP A 169 3.61 -2.25 16.77
C ASP A 169 4.22 -3.00 15.56
N ILE A 170 5.25 -2.41 14.93
CA ILE A 170 5.93 -3.00 13.77
C ILE A 170 6.51 -4.39 14.09
N LYS A 171 6.99 -4.62 15.33
CA LYS A 171 7.57 -5.91 15.75
C LYS A 171 6.60 -7.09 15.67
N GLU A 172 5.29 -6.83 15.58
CA GLU A 172 4.28 -7.87 15.46
C GLU A 172 4.46 -8.70 14.17
N ILE A 173 5.05 -8.12 13.11
CA ILE A 173 5.30 -8.81 11.83
C ILE A 173 6.28 -10.00 11.98
N TYR A 174 7.19 -9.96 12.95
CA TYR A 174 8.18 -11.04 13.16
C TYR A 174 7.52 -12.39 13.45
N LYS A 175 6.32 -12.39 14.05
CA LYS A 175 5.52 -13.59 14.34
C LYS A 175 4.96 -14.27 13.08
N TYR A 176 5.12 -13.67 11.91
CA TYR A 176 4.56 -14.12 10.63
C TYR A 176 5.64 -14.42 9.58
N LEU A 177 6.93 -14.11 9.83
CA LEU A 177 7.99 -14.26 8.81
C LEU A 177 8.17 -15.69 8.29
N ASN A 178 7.90 -16.69 9.14
CA ASN A 178 8.02 -18.10 8.80
C ASN A 178 6.72 -18.71 8.25
N ASP A 179 5.61 -17.96 8.25
CA ASP A 179 4.32 -18.42 7.74
C ASP A 179 4.27 -18.31 6.21
N THR A 180 3.48 -19.14 5.53
CA THR A 180 3.12 -18.91 4.12
C THR A 180 2.15 -17.73 4.00
N TRP A 181 2.46 -16.77 3.14
CA TRP A 181 1.69 -15.52 3.05
C TRP A 181 0.63 -15.54 1.96
N THR A 182 0.88 -16.25 0.85
CA THR A 182 -0.08 -16.38 -0.25
C THR A 182 -0.74 -17.75 -0.28
N ARG A 183 -1.93 -17.81 -0.88
CA ARG A 183 -2.58 -19.07 -1.21
C ARG A 183 -1.89 -19.66 -2.45
N PRO A 184 -1.81 -21.00 -2.57
CA PRO A 184 -1.42 -21.63 -3.83
C PRO A 184 -2.35 -21.14 -4.92
N THR A 185 -1.80 -20.59 -6.00
CA THR A 185 -2.54 -20.36 -7.24
C THR A 185 -2.97 -21.73 -7.75
N LYS A 186 -4.27 -22.01 -7.78
CA LYS A 186 -4.74 -23.16 -8.56
C LYS A 186 -4.49 -22.81 -10.02
N GLU A 187 -3.83 -23.70 -10.77
CA GLU A 187 -3.62 -23.53 -12.21
C GLU A 187 -4.94 -23.33 -12.98
N SER A 188 -6.08 -23.73 -12.41
CA SER A 188 -7.43 -23.47 -12.95
C SER A 188 -7.88 -22.01 -12.92
N ASP A 189 -7.29 -21.16 -12.06
CA ASP A 189 -7.71 -19.77 -11.92
C ASP A 189 -6.98 -18.85 -12.92
N ALA A 190 -5.96 -19.37 -13.61
CA ALA A 190 -5.23 -18.64 -14.66
C ALA A 190 -6.04 -18.51 -15.97
N GLU A 191 -7.07 -19.34 -16.17
CA GLU A 191 -7.96 -19.26 -17.33
C GLU A 191 -9.27 -18.50 -17.04
N GLU A 192 -9.65 -18.33 -15.76
CA GLU A 192 -10.86 -17.58 -15.38
C GLU A 192 -10.62 -16.08 -15.10
N GLU A 193 -9.36 -15.62 -15.05
CA GLU A 193 -9.02 -14.18 -15.01
C GLU A 193 -8.85 -13.53 -16.40
N SER A 194 -9.26 -14.20 -17.48
CA SER A 194 -9.73 -13.45 -18.66
C SER A 194 -11.19 -13.07 -18.44
N CYS A 195 -11.45 -11.94 -17.78
CA CYS A 195 -12.76 -11.31 -17.83
C CYS A 195 -12.99 -10.78 -19.25
N SER A 196 -13.44 -11.67 -20.15
CA SER A 196 -13.84 -11.36 -21.53
C SER A 196 -15.21 -10.67 -21.60
N THR A 197 -15.74 -10.17 -20.48
CA THR A 197 -17.04 -9.49 -20.44
C THR A 197 -16.95 -8.03 -19.98
N ASP A 198 -15.98 -7.64 -19.15
CA ASP A 198 -15.83 -6.23 -18.74
C ASP A 198 -15.03 -5.37 -19.74
N SER A 199 -14.14 -5.99 -20.52
CA SER A 199 -13.36 -5.30 -21.57
C SER A 199 -14.28 -4.71 -22.66
N ASP A 200 -15.19 -5.52 -23.20
CA ASP A 200 -16.07 -5.11 -24.30
C ASP A 200 -17.05 -4.00 -23.88
N HIS A 201 -17.53 -4.05 -22.64
CA HIS A 201 -18.43 -3.00 -22.11
C HIS A 201 -17.68 -1.69 -21.82
N MET A 202 -16.43 -1.75 -21.34
CA MET A 202 -15.61 -0.55 -21.14
C MET A 202 -15.13 0.05 -22.46
N ASP A 203 -14.83 -0.76 -23.48
CA ASP A 203 -14.46 -0.28 -24.81
C ASP A 203 -15.66 0.35 -25.53
N GLN A 204 -16.86 -0.22 -25.39
CA GLN A 204 -18.10 0.40 -25.86
C GLN A 204 -18.39 1.72 -25.13
N LEU A 205 -18.23 1.77 -23.81
CA LEU A 205 -18.46 2.98 -23.02
C LEU A 205 -17.46 4.09 -23.39
N THR A 206 -16.18 3.73 -23.57
CA THR A 206 -15.13 4.65 -24.01
C THR A 206 -15.43 5.23 -25.39
N SER A 207 -15.87 4.39 -26.32
CA SER A 207 -16.26 4.79 -27.68
C SER A 207 -17.50 5.72 -27.69
N ILE A 208 -18.52 5.43 -26.88
CA ILE A 208 -19.71 6.28 -26.73
C ILE A 208 -19.32 7.66 -26.18
N LEU A 209 -18.45 7.71 -25.18
CA LEU A 209 -18.04 8.97 -24.54
C LEU A 209 -17.18 9.82 -25.49
N GLN A 210 -16.28 9.21 -26.25
CA GLN A 210 -15.50 9.90 -27.29
C GLN A 210 -16.39 10.48 -28.41
N ASN A 211 -17.41 9.74 -28.85
CA ASN A 211 -18.37 10.23 -29.86
C ASN A 211 -19.20 11.43 -29.38
N HIS A 212 -19.28 11.66 -28.06
CA HIS A 212 -19.94 12.83 -27.47
C HIS A 212 -18.94 13.93 -27.06
N GLY A 213 -17.66 13.83 -27.47
CA GLY A 213 -16.63 14.82 -27.17
C GLY A 213 -16.17 14.82 -25.71
N ILE A 214 -16.43 13.74 -24.97
CA ILE A 214 -16.03 13.59 -23.57
C ILE A 214 -14.74 12.76 -23.51
N GLU A 215 -13.62 13.42 -23.23
CA GLU A 215 -12.35 12.74 -22.97
C GLU A 215 -12.43 11.92 -21.67
N THR A 216 -12.29 10.61 -21.79
CA THR A 216 -12.16 9.70 -20.64
C THR A 216 -10.69 9.43 -20.37
N HIS A 217 -10.16 10.05 -19.32
CA HIS A 217 -8.77 9.84 -18.89
C HIS A 217 -8.61 8.52 -18.14
N ILE A 218 -8.62 7.39 -18.85
CA ILE A 218 -8.01 6.15 -18.35
C ILE A 218 -7.19 5.54 -19.49
N ASP A 219 -6.21 6.29 -19.97
CA ASP A 219 -5.11 5.71 -20.73
C ASP A 219 -3.89 5.63 -19.80
N LYS A 220 -3.50 4.41 -19.48
CA LYS A 220 -2.35 4.08 -18.63
C LYS A 220 -1.06 4.73 -19.15
N ARG A 221 -0.95 4.90 -20.48
CA ARG A 221 0.17 5.61 -21.12
C ARG A 221 0.17 7.11 -20.83
N LEU A 222 -1.00 7.74 -20.70
CA LEU A 222 -1.10 9.15 -20.35
C LEU A 222 -0.74 9.41 -18.87
N ARG A 223 -1.05 8.45 -17.97
CA ARG A 223 -0.63 8.52 -16.55
C ARG A 223 0.89 8.44 -16.43
N GLU A 224 1.51 7.49 -17.13
CA GLU A 224 2.97 7.33 -17.16
C GLU A 224 3.68 8.54 -17.82
N ARG A 225 3.07 9.10 -18.87
CA ARG A 225 3.59 10.28 -19.56
C ARG A 225 3.48 11.55 -18.71
N ARG A 226 2.37 11.76 -17.99
CA ARG A 226 2.21 12.89 -17.05
C ARG A 226 3.18 12.83 -15.88
N ILE A 227 3.46 11.62 -15.36
CA ILE A 227 4.47 11.43 -14.31
C ILE A 227 5.88 11.75 -14.86
N SER A 228 6.17 11.33 -16.09
CA SER A 228 7.45 11.63 -16.74
C SER A 228 7.62 13.12 -17.07
N GLU A 229 6.58 13.79 -17.57
CA GLU A 229 6.59 15.23 -17.85
C GLU A 229 6.72 16.08 -16.58
N TRP A 230 6.15 15.63 -15.45
CA TRP A 230 6.30 16.28 -14.16
C TRP A 230 7.73 16.16 -13.58
N LEU A 231 8.38 15.00 -13.78
CA LEU A 231 9.77 14.78 -13.35
C LEU A 231 10.81 15.55 -14.18
N LEU A 232 10.51 15.86 -15.44
CA LEU A 232 11.38 16.62 -16.34
C LEU A 232 11.21 18.15 -16.20
N ALA A 233 10.23 18.61 -15.44
CA ALA A 233 9.94 20.03 -15.20
C ALA A 233 10.49 20.55 -13.85
N LEU A 234 11.29 19.74 -13.15
CA LEU A 234 12.08 20.06 -11.95
C LEU A 234 13.57 20.22 -12.33
#